data_AF-A0A2G6NCP0-F1
#
_entry.id   AF-A0A2G6NCP0-F1
#
_cell.length_a   1.000
_cell.length_b   1.000
_cell.length_c   1.000
_cell.angle_alpha   90.00
_cell.angle_beta   90.00
_cell.angle_gamma   90.00
#
_symmetry.space_group_name_H-M   'P 1'
#
loop_
_entity.id
_entity.type
_entity.pdbx_description
1 polymer ?
#
loop_
_entity_poly.entity_id
_entity_poly.type
_entity_poly.pdbx_seq_one_letter_code
_entity_poly.pdbx_strand_id
1 'polypeptide(L)'
;MSRIFTVSEITEAVSQILQTAFPFVWVRGQVTNISRPGSGHLYFSLKDQNASLAVVWFKANQQCMRPSSSSEERIDPLTGEVLSDEGFVLEEGMEILVAGRLNVYAPRGAYQLIAELVQKQGVGDLFLALEALKKKLAEQGYFDPARKRSLPRHARRVAVVTSPQGAAIRDFLKIAQARGLGGQIRIYPSLVQGDKASETIPLAIEQAIADGWADILVLIRGGGSLEDLWAFNTEPVAKAIFASPLPVVSGVGHEVDTTIADLVADVRAATPTHAAQLIWPEREAMMQVV
;
A
#
# COMPACT_ATOMS: atom_id res chain seq x y z
N MET A 1 43.99 -17.52 -19.89
CA MET A 1 44.95 -16.53 -19.35
C MET A 1 44.20 -15.67 -18.35
N SER A 2 44.72 -15.50 -17.13
CA SER A 2 44.17 -14.58 -16.14
C SER A 2 44.36 -13.14 -16.64
N ARG A 3 43.26 -12.45 -16.96
CA ARG A 3 43.27 -11.03 -17.32
C ARG A 3 43.68 -10.22 -16.09
N ILE A 4 44.63 -9.31 -16.24
CA ILE A 4 45.01 -8.33 -15.22
C ILE A 4 44.07 -7.14 -15.35
N PHE A 5 43.36 -6.80 -14.28
CA PHE A 5 42.47 -5.64 -14.22
C PHE A 5 43.18 -4.46 -13.56
N THR A 6 42.91 -3.25 -14.02
CA THR A 6 43.20 -2.03 -13.27
C THR A 6 42.23 -1.87 -12.09
N VAL A 7 42.60 -1.05 -11.10
CA VAL A 7 41.78 -0.78 -9.91
C VAL A 7 40.40 -0.22 -10.28
N SER A 8 40.34 0.66 -11.29
CA SER A 8 39.07 1.22 -11.77
C SER A 8 38.23 0.16 -12.48
N GLU A 9 38.83 -0.63 -13.39
CA GLU A 9 38.10 -1.66 -14.13
C GLU A 9 37.48 -2.71 -13.20
N ILE A 10 38.20 -3.17 -12.17
CA ILE A 10 37.64 -4.15 -11.24
C ILE A 10 36.53 -3.54 -10.37
N THR A 11 36.66 -2.29 -9.96
CA THR A 11 35.64 -1.58 -9.15
C THR A 11 34.37 -1.36 -9.95
N GLU A 12 34.49 -0.96 -11.22
CA GLU A 12 33.35 -0.81 -12.13
C GLU A 12 32.66 -2.14 -12.42
N ALA A 13 33.43 -3.21 -12.64
CA ALA A 13 32.89 -4.55 -12.86
C ALA A 13 32.09 -5.05 -11.63
N VAL A 14 32.61 -4.83 -10.41
CA VAL A 14 31.88 -5.16 -9.17
C VAL A 14 30.60 -4.34 -9.05
N SER A 15 30.66 -3.03 -9.34
CA SER A 15 29.49 -2.15 -9.31
C SER A 15 28.39 -2.64 -10.27
N GLN A 16 28.77 -3.00 -11.51
CA GLN A 16 27.83 -3.51 -12.51
C GLN A 16 27.16 -4.83 -12.08
N ILE A 17 27.94 -5.76 -11.52
CA ILE A 17 27.41 -7.03 -11.02
C ILE A 17 26.41 -6.80 -9.88
N LEU A 18 26.75 -5.92 -8.92
CA LEU A 18 25.86 -5.61 -7.81
C LEU A 18 24.56 -4.96 -8.29
N GLN A 19 24.64 -3.99 -9.22
CA GLN A 19 23.45 -3.34 -9.78
C GLN A 19 22.57 -4.31 -10.58
N THR A 20 23.18 -5.29 -11.26
CA THR A 20 22.45 -6.29 -12.06
C THR A 20 21.80 -7.36 -11.17
N ALA A 21 22.51 -7.85 -10.16
CA ALA A 21 22.01 -8.88 -9.25
C ALA A 21 20.98 -8.32 -8.26
N PHE A 22 21.12 -7.06 -7.86
CA PHE A 22 20.31 -6.40 -6.84
C PHE A 22 19.80 -5.03 -7.34
N PRO A 23 18.90 -5.02 -8.35
CA PRO A 23 18.44 -3.78 -8.98
C PRO A 23 17.67 -2.87 -8.02
N PHE A 24 16.99 -3.47 -7.03
CA PHE A 24 16.28 -2.79 -5.97
C PHE A 24 16.20 -3.72 -4.75
N VAL A 25 16.59 -3.23 -3.57
CA VAL A 25 16.66 -4.03 -2.34
C VAL A 25 16.07 -3.31 -1.15
N TRP A 26 15.59 -4.11 -0.20
CA TRP A 26 15.15 -3.66 1.11
C TRP A 26 16.17 -4.13 2.15
N VAL A 27 16.65 -3.22 2.98
CA VAL A 27 17.66 -3.48 4.01
C VAL A 27 17.13 -3.01 5.36
N ARG A 28 17.12 -3.92 6.33
CA ARG A 28 16.79 -3.61 7.72
C ARG A 28 18.07 -3.42 8.51
N GLY A 29 18.10 -2.43 9.39
CA GLY A 29 19.19 -2.27 10.34
C GLY A 29 18.97 -1.12 11.31
N GLN A 30 19.83 -1.05 12.30
CA GLN A 30 19.87 0.05 13.25
C GLN A 30 20.66 1.22 12.67
N VAL A 31 20.08 2.41 12.76
CA VAL A 31 20.70 3.66 12.31
C VAL A 31 21.84 4.05 13.24
N THR A 32 23.00 4.30 12.65
CA THR A 32 24.20 4.76 13.34
C THR A 32 24.91 5.82 12.49
N ASN A 33 25.75 6.67 13.10
CA ASN A 33 26.58 7.66 12.42
C ASN A 33 25.78 8.61 11.50
N ILE A 34 24.73 9.24 12.02
CA ILE A 34 23.91 10.16 11.20
C ILE A 34 24.68 11.47 10.97
N SER A 35 24.83 11.85 9.71
CA SER A 35 25.34 13.14 9.28
C SER A 35 24.27 13.91 8.52
N ARG A 36 24.09 15.18 8.90
CA ARG A 36 23.11 16.12 8.30
C ARG A 36 23.81 17.37 7.74
N PRO A 37 24.56 17.29 6.62
CA PRO A 37 25.19 18.46 6.01
C PRO A 37 24.17 19.49 5.49
N GLY A 38 24.60 20.75 5.35
CA GLY A 38 23.77 21.86 4.85
C GLY A 38 23.22 21.71 3.43
N SER A 39 23.67 20.72 2.67
CA SER A 39 23.09 20.35 1.36
C SER A 39 21.70 19.72 1.47
N GLY A 40 21.32 19.25 2.65
CA GLY A 40 20.05 18.56 2.91
C GLY A 40 20.05 17.08 2.49
N HIS A 41 21.19 16.50 2.13
CA HIS A 41 21.34 15.05 2.00
C HIS A 41 21.61 14.44 3.38
N LEU A 42 21.04 13.27 3.66
CA LEU A 42 21.31 12.54 4.89
C LEU A 42 22.27 11.39 4.58
N TYR A 43 23.28 11.23 5.42
CA TYR A 43 24.20 10.10 5.36
C TYR A 43 24.12 9.38 6.69
N PHE A 44 23.93 8.07 6.68
CA PHE A 44 23.89 7.26 7.90
C PHE A 44 24.35 5.84 7.58
N SER A 45 24.58 5.03 8.60
CA SER A 45 24.92 3.61 8.44
C SER A 45 23.82 2.74 9.05
N LEU A 46 23.41 1.71 8.33
CA LEU A 46 22.59 0.62 8.85
C LEU A 46 23.50 -0.46 9.40
N LYS A 47 23.34 -0.80 10.67
CA LYS A 47 24.12 -1.82 11.35
C LYS A 47 23.23 -2.99 11.80
N ASP A 48 23.76 -4.20 11.71
CA ASP A 48 23.26 -5.38 12.42
C ASP A 48 24.35 -5.96 13.35
N GLN A 49 24.19 -7.20 13.83
CA GLN A 49 25.17 -7.83 14.73
C GLN A 49 26.55 -8.08 14.08
N ASN A 50 26.60 -8.25 12.76
CA ASN A 50 27.76 -8.76 12.03
C ASN A 50 28.29 -7.80 10.95
N ALA A 51 27.48 -6.84 10.50
CA ALA A 51 27.75 -6.00 9.34
C ALA A 51 27.26 -4.55 9.53
N SER A 52 27.83 -3.66 8.72
CA SER A 52 27.42 -2.26 8.58
C SER A 52 27.37 -1.88 7.11
N LEU A 53 26.35 -1.12 6.72
CA LEU A 53 26.10 -0.66 5.36
C LEU A 53 25.90 0.85 5.36
N ALA A 54 26.72 1.57 4.59
CA ALA A 54 26.56 3.01 4.40
C ALA A 54 25.32 3.30 3.54
N VAL A 55 24.54 4.30 3.95
CA VAL A 55 23.32 4.73 3.28
C VAL A 55 23.41 6.22 2.97
N VAL A 56 23.06 6.57 1.73
CA VAL A 56 22.93 7.95 1.26
C VAL A 56 21.47 8.20 0.92
N TRP A 57 20.88 9.24 1.52
CA TRP A 57 19.50 9.62 1.27
C TRP A 57 19.41 11.05 0.74
N PHE A 58 19.15 11.16 -0.56
CA PHE A 58 19.11 12.45 -1.25
C PHE A 58 17.85 13.25 -0.89
N LYS A 59 17.99 14.58 -0.88
CA LYS A 59 16.94 15.54 -0.51
C LYS A 59 15.67 15.40 -1.37
N ALA A 60 15.85 15.00 -2.63
CA ALA A 60 14.74 14.77 -3.58
C ALA A 60 13.86 13.58 -3.17
N ASN A 61 14.45 12.58 -2.51
CA ASN A 61 13.82 11.33 -2.11
C ASN A 61 13.33 11.34 -0.65
N GLN A 62 13.47 12.47 0.05
CA GLN A 62 13.03 12.66 1.45
C GLN A 62 11.56 13.13 1.52
N GLN A 63 10.73 12.87 0.50
CA GLN A 63 9.34 13.36 0.47
C GLN A 63 8.50 12.78 1.62
N CYS A 64 8.81 11.57 2.08
CA CYS A 64 8.18 10.95 3.25
C CYS A 64 8.63 11.56 4.61
N MET A 65 9.70 12.37 4.64
CA MET A 65 10.14 13.09 5.86
C MET A 65 9.67 14.53 5.91
N ARG A 66 9.17 15.09 4.79
CA ARG A 66 8.74 16.48 4.82
C ARG A 66 7.44 16.55 5.62
N PRO A 67 7.38 17.21 6.78
CA PRO A 67 6.13 17.85 7.15
C PRO A 67 5.72 18.70 5.94
N SER A 68 4.46 18.67 5.54
CA SER A 68 3.97 19.57 4.51
C SER A 68 4.52 20.97 4.80
N SER A 69 5.25 21.57 3.86
CA SER A 69 5.94 22.84 4.05
C SER A 69 4.99 24.03 4.03
N SER A 70 3.88 23.89 4.75
CA SER A 70 3.06 24.92 5.36
C SER A 70 2.95 24.49 6.82
N SER A 71 3.66 25.19 7.69
CA SER A 71 3.38 25.25 9.13
C SER A 71 2.02 25.94 9.33
N GLU A 72 0.97 25.32 8.80
CA GLU A 72 -0.41 25.61 9.10
C GLU A 72 -0.94 24.27 9.60
N GLU A 73 -1.23 24.23 10.90
CA GLU A 73 -2.09 23.21 11.48
C GLU A 73 -3.27 23.03 10.51
N ARG A 74 -3.33 21.88 9.82
CA ARG A 74 -4.48 21.58 8.97
C ARG A 74 -5.64 21.27 9.89
N ILE A 75 -6.36 22.34 10.23
CA ILE A 75 -7.71 22.26 10.76
C ILE A 75 -8.56 21.82 9.58
N ASP A 76 -9.13 20.62 9.65
CA ASP A 76 -10.15 20.21 8.70
C ASP A 76 -11.31 21.23 8.80
N PRO A 77 -11.63 21.99 7.73
CA PRO A 77 -12.59 23.08 7.78
C PRO A 77 -14.03 22.61 8.03
N LEU A 78 -14.29 21.29 7.98
CA LEU A 78 -15.58 20.69 8.32
C LEU A 78 -15.62 20.13 9.75
N THR A 79 -14.50 19.77 10.37
CA THR A 79 -14.49 19.04 11.66
C THR A 79 -13.73 19.75 12.79
N GLY A 80 -12.83 20.68 12.48
CA GLY A 80 -12.04 21.39 13.49
C GLY A 80 -10.88 20.57 14.09
N GLU A 81 -10.61 19.36 13.58
CA GLU A 81 -9.56 18.48 14.11
C GLU A 81 -8.17 18.95 13.65
N VAL A 82 -7.23 19.03 14.61
CA VAL A 82 -5.81 19.27 14.34
C VAL A 82 -5.18 17.95 13.94
N LEU A 83 -4.92 17.78 12.64
CA LEU A 83 -4.15 16.64 12.15
C LEU A 83 -2.66 16.86 12.51
N SER A 84 -2.15 16.12 13.49
CA SER A 84 -0.71 16.08 13.79
C SER A 84 0.00 15.28 12.68
N ASP A 85 0.49 15.98 11.67
CA ASP A 85 1.47 15.46 10.72
C ASP A 85 2.78 15.22 11.49
N GLU A 86 2.90 14.07 12.16
CA GLU A 86 4.16 13.66 12.79
C GLU A 86 5.18 13.35 11.69
N GLY A 87 5.89 14.39 11.23
CA GLY A 87 6.98 14.25 10.28
C GLY A 87 7.97 13.17 10.76
N PHE A 88 8.28 12.21 9.87
CA PHE A 88 9.25 11.16 10.16
C PHE A 88 10.64 11.79 10.35
N VAL A 89 11.14 11.84 11.59
CA VAL A 89 12.53 12.27 11.90
C VAL A 89 13.39 11.03 12.14
N LEU A 90 14.53 10.97 11.44
CA LEU A 90 15.50 9.89 11.54
C LEU A 90 16.46 10.15 12.70
N GLU A 91 16.52 9.27 13.70
CA GLU A 91 17.39 9.39 14.87
C GLU A 91 18.36 8.21 15.02
N GLU A 92 19.46 8.44 15.73
CA GLU A 92 20.42 7.37 16.01
C GLU A 92 19.82 6.32 16.93
N GLY A 93 20.17 5.06 16.69
CA GLY A 93 19.64 3.94 17.45
C GLY A 93 18.28 3.44 16.96
N MET A 94 17.58 4.17 16.08
CA MET A 94 16.34 3.69 15.47
C MET A 94 16.61 2.47 14.60
N GLU A 95 15.78 1.46 14.70
CA GLU A 95 15.73 0.42 13.68
C GLU A 95 14.77 0.86 12.56
N ILE A 96 15.23 0.73 11.33
CA ILE A 96 14.51 1.17 10.14
C ILE A 96 14.63 0.14 9.02
N LEU A 97 13.72 0.25 8.06
CA LEU A 97 13.77 -0.43 6.78
C LEU A 97 14.06 0.60 5.69
N VAL A 98 15.06 0.33 4.87
CA VAL A 98 15.47 1.21 3.77
C VAL A 98 15.33 0.46 2.45
N ALA A 99 14.57 1.02 1.51
CA ALA A 99 14.48 0.53 0.15
C ALA A 99 15.33 1.40 -0.79
N GLY A 100 16.05 0.77 -1.72
CA GLY A 100 16.85 1.52 -2.67
C GLY A 100 17.77 0.67 -3.52
N ARG A 101 18.79 1.31 -4.08
CA ARG A 101 19.72 0.70 -5.04
C ARG A 101 21.12 0.62 -4.46
N LEU A 102 21.78 -0.51 -4.66
CA LEU A 102 23.18 -0.66 -4.31
C LEU A 102 24.05 0.04 -5.35
N ASN A 103 25.06 0.77 -4.87
CA ASN A 103 26.06 1.41 -5.69
C ASN A 103 27.44 1.28 -5.05
N VAL A 104 28.50 1.37 -5.85
CA VAL A 104 29.89 1.41 -5.37
C VAL A 104 30.44 2.81 -5.57
N TYR A 105 30.89 3.44 -4.49
CA TYR A 105 31.56 4.73 -4.55
C TYR A 105 32.99 4.54 -5.08
N ALA A 106 33.15 4.68 -6.39
CA ALA A 106 34.37 4.38 -7.13
C ALA A 106 35.68 4.94 -6.50
N PRO A 107 35.73 6.19 -5.97
CA PRO A 107 36.97 6.72 -5.38
C PRO A 107 37.49 5.98 -4.15
N ARG A 108 36.63 5.23 -3.45
CA ARG A 108 37.02 4.46 -2.25
C ARG A 108 36.68 2.97 -2.34
N GLY A 109 36.08 2.51 -3.44
CA GLY A 109 35.65 1.12 -3.61
C GLY A 109 34.62 0.63 -2.58
N ALA A 110 33.96 1.54 -1.86
CA ALA A 110 33.01 1.20 -0.81
C ALA A 110 31.60 1.04 -1.40
N TYR A 111 30.92 -0.05 -1.08
CA TYR A 111 29.52 -0.22 -1.44
C TYR A 111 28.63 0.60 -0.50
N GLN A 112 27.55 1.16 -1.04
CA GLN A 112 26.60 2.00 -0.34
C GLN A 112 25.19 1.77 -0.91
N LEU A 113 24.18 2.00 -0.08
CA LEU A 113 22.78 1.98 -0.47
C LEU A 113 22.32 3.41 -0.73
N ILE A 114 21.80 3.67 -1.93
CA ILE A 114 21.10 4.92 -2.24
C ILE A 114 19.64 4.72 -1.81
N ALA A 115 19.25 5.35 -0.70
CA ALA A 115 17.90 5.27 -0.17
C ALA A 115 16.91 6.02 -1.06
N GLU A 116 15.88 5.31 -1.48
CA GLU A 116 14.70 5.85 -2.14
C GLU A 116 13.52 5.92 -1.16
N LEU A 117 13.38 4.94 -0.26
CA LEU A 117 12.36 4.90 0.79
C LEU A 117 12.98 4.54 2.14
N VAL A 118 12.51 5.16 3.22
CA VAL A 118 12.91 4.85 4.60
C VAL A 118 11.67 4.78 5.50
N GLN A 119 11.55 3.70 6.29
CA GLN A 119 10.41 3.41 7.17
C GLN A 119 10.90 2.94 8.55
N LYS A 120 10.13 3.18 9.62
CA LYS A 120 10.45 2.66 10.98
C LYS A 120 10.26 1.14 11.07
N GLN A 121 11.00 0.48 11.98
CA GLN A 121 11.03 -0.97 12.17
C GLN A 121 9.66 -1.67 12.26
N GLY A 122 8.63 -1.02 12.81
CA GLY A 122 7.28 -1.60 12.88
C GLY A 122 6.73 -2.02 11.52
N VAL A 123 7.10 -1.30 10.45
CA VAL A 123 6.66 -1.60 9.08
C VAL A 123 7.36 -2.82 8.48
N GLY A 124 8.57 -3.15 8.94
CA GLY A 124 9.35 -4.27 8.39
C GLY A 124 8.81 -5.64 8.79
N ASP A 125 8.37 -5.79 10.04
CA ASP A 125 7.73 -7.02 10.50
C ASP A 125 6.35 -7.20 9.84
N LEU A 126 5.60 -6.11 9.64
CA LEU A 126 4.36 -6.11 8.86
C LEU A 126 4.62 -6.52 7.41
N PHE A 127 5.68 -6.02 6.77
CA PHE A 127 6.02 -6.42 5.40
C PHE A 127 6.40 -7.90 5.29
N LEU A 128 7.21 -8.41 6.22
CA LEU A 128 7.56 -9.83 6.28
C LEU A 128 6.33 -10.71 6.53
N ALA A 129 5.45 -10.28 7.44
CA ALA A 129 4.18 -10.97 7.71
C ALA A 129 3.24 -10.92 6.49
N LEU A 130 3.18 -9.81 5.75
CA LEU A 130 2.40 -9.67 4.52
C LEU A 130 2.88 -10.65 3.45
N GLU A 131 4.18 -10.68 3.17
CA GLU A 131 4.75 -11.57 2.15
C GLU A 131 4.60 -13.05 2.55
N ALA A 132 4.77 -13.38 3.84
CA ALA A 132 4.51 -14.73 4.36
C ALA A 132 3.04 -15.14 4.18
N LEU A 133 2.11 -14.24 4.52
CA LEU A 133 0.67 -14.50 4.37
C LEU A 133 0.28 -14.61 2.90
N LYS A 134 0.81 -13.74 2.04
CA LYS A 134 0.60 -13.79 0.59
C LYS A 134 1.05 -15.12 0.02
N LYS A 135 2.25 -15.60 0.39
CA LYS A 135 2.73 -16.91 -0.04
C LYS A 135 1.81 -18.04 0.44
N LYS A 136 1.45 -18.04 1.73
CA LYS A 136 0.53 -19.04 2.32
C LYS A 136 -0.81 -19.08 1.59
N LEU A 137 -1.43 -17.94 1.33
CA LEU A 137 -2.73 -17.84 0.66
C LEU A 137 -2.63 -18.20 -0.84
N ALA A 138 -1.54 -17.83 -1.51
CA ALA A 138 -1.29 -18.23 -2.89
C ALA A 138 -1.23 -19.75 -3.04
N GLU A 139 -0.52 -20.44 -2.14
CA GLU A 139 -0.45 -21.91 -2.10
C GLU A 139 -1.82 -22.57 -1.87
N GLN A 140 -2.74 -21.88 -1.19
CA GLN A 140 -4.12 -22.33 -0.99
C GLN A 140 -5.07 -21.94 -2.14
N GLY A 141 -4.58 -21.31 -3.21
CA GLY A 141 -5.39 -20.90 -4.36
C GLY A 141 -6.23 -19.63 -4.13
N TYR A 142 -5.93 -18.85 -3.08
CA TYR A 142 -6.69 -17.62 -2.77
C TYR A 142 -6.58 -16.52 -3.84
N PHE A 143 -5.67 -16.64 -4.80
CA PHE A 143 -5.48 -15.65 -5.87
C PHE A 143 -5.69 -16.20 -7.28
N ASP A 144 -6.18 -17.44 -7.40
CA ASP A 144 -6.39 -18.07 -8.71
C ASP A 144 -7.36 -17.21 -9.58
N PRO A 145 -7.01 -16.87 -10.83
CA PRO A 145 -7.92 -16.17 -11.73
C PRO A 145 -9.20 -16.94 -12.08
N ALA A 146 -9.16 -18.28 -12.10
CA ALA A 146 -10.27 -19.11 -12.59
C ALA A 146 -11.55 -19.03 -11.74
N ARG A 147 -11.41 -18.58 -10.51
CA ARG A 147 -12.49 -18.41 -9.52
C ARG A 147 -13.03 -16.99 -9.45
N LYS A 148 -12.34 -16.02 -10.04
CA LYS A 148 -12.77 -14.62 -10.02
C LYS A 148 -14.03 -14.46 -10.86
N ARG A 149 -15.08 -13.93 -10.25
CA ARG A 149 -16.39 -13.74 -10.87
C ARG A 149 -16.42 -12.45 -11.68
N SER A 150 -17.09 -12.47 -12.83
CA SER A 150 -17.36 -11.25 -13.59
C SER A 150 -18.36 -10.35 -12.87
N LEU A 151 -18.15 -9.04 -12.93
CA LEU A 151 -19.11 -8.08 -12.39
C LEU A 151 -20.44 -8.11 -13.17
N PRO A 152 -21.58 -7.89 -12.49
CA PRO A 152 -22.86 -7.73 -13.17
C PRO A 152 -22.82 -6.48 -14.06
N ARG A 153 -23.39 -6.58 -15.27
CA ARG A 153 -23.42 -5.47 -16.24
C ARG A 153 -24.10 -4.21 -15.71
N HIS A 154 -25.06 -4.37 -14.79
CA HIS A 154 -25.74 -3.27 -14.13
C HIS A 154 -26.08 -3.65 -12.69
N ALA A 155 -25.24 -3.26 -11.74
CA ALA A 155 -25.47 -3.52 -10.33
C ALA A 155 -26.65 -2.70 -9.80
N ARG A 156 -27.71 -3.37 -9.34
CA ARG A 156 -28.90 -2.73 -8.78
C ARG A 156 -28.84 -2.62 -7.27
N ARG A 157 -28.27 -3.60 -6.58
CA ARG A 157 -28.18 -3.66 -5.12
C ARG A 157 -26.73 -3.87 -4.72
N VAL A 158 -26.11 -2.84 -4.15
CA VAL A 158 -24.68 -2.81 -3.84
C VAL A 158 -24.51 -2.77 -2.32
N ALA A 159 -23.90 -3.82 -1.76
CA ALA A 159 -23.43 -3.82 -0.38
C ALA A 159 -22.07 -3.13 -0.31
N VAL A 160 -21.93 -2.08 0.49
CA VAL A 160 -20.65 -1.36 0.66
C VAL A 160 -20.17 -1.53 2.09
N VAL A 161 -19.05 -2.23 2.28
CA VAL A 161 -18.37 -2.39 3.56
C VAL A 161 -17.33 -1.28 3.70
N THR A 162 -17.54 -0.37 4.65
CA THR A 162 -16.68 0.81 4.88
C THR A 162 -17.04 1.49 6.20
N SER A 163 -16.21 2.45 6.64
CA SER A 163 -16.60 3.43 7.64
C SER A 163 -17.67 4.38 7.09
N PRO A 164 -18.79 4.64 7.82
CA PRO A 164 -19.89 5.46 7.34
C PRO A 164 -19.57 6.97 7.27
N GLN A 165 -18.53 7.44 7.97
CA GLN A 165 -18.15 8.87 7.99
C GLN A 165 -16.91 9.22 7.15
N GLY A 166 -16.30 8.23 6.48
CA GLY A 166 -15.04 8.41 5.76
C GLY A 166 -15.14 9.22 4.45
N ALA A 167 -14.01 9.77 3.97
CA ALA A 167 -13.91 10.35 2.63
C ALA A 167 -14.20 9.31 1.52
N ALA A 168 -13.72 8.07 1.70
CA ALA A 168 -13.91 6.99 0.73
C ALA A 168 -15.37 6.73 0.35
N ILE A 169 -16.28 6.71 1.33
CA ILE A 169 -17.72 6.53 1.04
C ILE A 169 -18.33 7.76 0.37
N ARG A 170 -17.90 8.97 0.74
CA ARG A 170 -18.36 10.21 0.09
C ARG A 170 -17.96 10.25 -1.38
N ASP A 171 -16.72 9.89 -1.68
CA ASP A 171 -16.19 9.83 -3.05
C ASP A 171 -16.91 8.75 -3.88
N PHE A 172 -17.08 7.56 -3.29
CA PHE A 172 -17.84 6.48 -3.92
C PHE A 172 -19.28 6.89 -4.26
N LEU A 173 -20.00 7.49 -3.30
CA LEU A 173 -21.38 7.93 -3.49
C LEU A 173 -21.51 9.04 -4.53
N LYS A 174 -20.58 10.01 -4.54
CA LYS A 174 -20.55 11.10 -5.52
C LYS A 174 -20.50 10.57 -6.95
N ILE A 175 -19.65 9.57 -7.19
CA ILE A 175 -19.48 8.96 -8.52
C ILE A 175 -20.67 8.06 -8.85
N ALA A 176 -21.18 7.28 -7.89
CA ALA A 176 -22.34 6.42 -8.07
C ALA A 176 -23.60 7.22 -8.45
N GLN A 177 -23.79 8.43 -7.91
CA GLN A 177 -24.92 9.30 -8.27
C GLN A 177 -24.82 9.86 -9.70
N ALA A 178 -23.60 10.09 -10.20
CA ALA A 178 -23.35 10.68 -11.51
C ALA A 178 -23.38 9.64 -12.66
N ARG A 179 -23.31 8.33 -12.36
CA ARG A 179 -23.15 7.25 -13.35
C ARG A 179 -24.28 6.22 -13.33
N GLY A 180 -24.33 5.38 -14.36
CA GLY A 180 -25.32 4.30 -14.51
C GLY A 180 -26.78 4.74 -14.59
N LEU A 181 -27.68 3.74 -14.57
CA LEU A 181 -29.14 3.90 -14.48
C LEU A 181 -29.67 3.97 -13.04
N GLY A 182 -28.79 4.23 -12.07
CA GLY A 182 -29.12 4.17 -10.64
C GLY A 182 -29.12 2.75 -10.06
N GLY A 183 -28.88 2.69 -8.75
CA GLY A 183 -28.84 1.50 -7.93
C GLY A 183 -29.06 1.85 -6.46
N GLN A 184 -29.47 0.88 -5.67
CA GLN A 184 -29.58 1.00 -4.22
C GLN A 184 -28.26 0.60 -3.59
N ILE A 185 -27.78 1.44 -2.67
CA ILE A 185 -26.55 1.20 -1.92
C ILE A 185 -26.94 0.98 -0.47
N ARG A 186 -26.49 -0.14 0.12
CA ARG A 186 -26.59 -0.40 1.56
C ARG A 186 -25.20 -0.42 2.14
N ILE A 187 -24.96 0.46 3.10
CA ILE A 187 -23.68 0.53 3.82
C ILE A 187 -23.74 -0.48 4.96
N TYR A 188 -22.72 -1.33 5.06
CA TYR A 188 -22.45 -2.22 6.17
C TYR A 188 -21.28 -1.62 6.95
N PRO A 189 -21.55 -0.91 8.07
CA PRO A 189 -20.53 -0.20 8.80
C PRO A 189 -19.45 -1.13 9.35
N SER A 190 -18.19 -0.76 9.17
CA SER A 190 -17.05 -1.47 9.72
C SER A 190 -15.93 -0.50 10.09
N LEU A 191 -15.13 -0.87 11.08
CA LEU A 191 -13.86 -0.19 11.33
C LEU A 191 -12.91 -0.57 10.19
N VAL A 192 -12.37 0.43 9.51
CA VAL A 192 -11.49 0.26 8.35
C VAL A 192 -10.02 0.56 8.66
N GLN A 193 -9.70 0.79 9.94
CA GLN A 193 -8.36 1.01 10.46
C GLN A 193 -8.30 0.66 11.96
N GLY A 194 -7.10 0.39 12.46
CA GLY A 194 -6.84 0.00 13.85
C GLY A 194 -7.10 -1.48 14.14
N ASP A 195 -6.69 -1.95 15.32
CA ASP A 195 -6.60 -3.38 15.65
C ASP A 195 -7.93 -4.14 15.49
N LYS A 196 -9.04 -3.50 15.86
CA LYS A 196 -10.39 -4.09 15.78
C LYS A 196 -10.94 -4.17 14.35
N ALA A 197 -10.35 -3.47 13.38
CA ALA A 197 -10.82 -3.48 12.01
C ALA A 197 -10.76 -4.89 11.39
N SER A 198 -9.69 -5.64 11.67
CA SER A 198 -9.49 -7.03 11.22
C SER A 198 -10.61 -7.98 11.65
N GLU A 199 -11.33 -7.66 12.73
CA GLU A 199 -12.47 -8.43 13.23
C GLU A 199 -13.81 -7.91 12.67
N THR A 200 -13.96 -6.60 12.53
CA THR A 200 -15.25 -6.02 12.07
C THR A 200 -15.48 -6.15 10.57
N ILE A 201 -14.42 -6.13 9.74
CA ILE A 201 -14.56 -6.24 8.28
C ILE A 201 -15.16 -7.59 7.87
N PRO A 202 -14.64 -8.75 8.35
CA PRO A 202 -15.24 -10.05 8.07
C PRO A 202 -16.70 -10.14 8.52
N LEU A 203 -17.02 -9.63 9.70
CA LEU A 203 -18.39 -9.64 10.23
C LEU A 203 -19.35 -8.83 9.35
N ALA A 204 -18.92 -7.65 8.87
CA ALA A 204 -19.72 -6.83 7.97
C ALA A 204 -19.93 -7.51 6.59
N ILE A 205 -18.91 -8.22 6.08
CA ILE A 205 -19.02 -9.02 4.85
C ILE A 205 -20.02 -10.16 5.06
N GLU A 206 -19.87 -10.93 6.13
CA GLU A 206 -20.75 -12.05 6.47
C GLU A 206 -22.20 -11.60 6.66
N GLN A 207 -22.41 -10.46 7.33
CA GLN A 207 -23.74 -9.86 7.49
C GLN A 207 -24.33 -9.46 6.13
N ALA A 208 -23.55 -8.84 5.25
CA ALA A 208 -24.01 -8.46 3.92
C ALA A 208 -24.43 -9.65 3.05
N ILE A 209 -23.72 -10.76 3.19
CA ILE A 209 -24.06 -12.02 2.52
C ILE A 209 -25.32 -12.63 3.14
N ALA A 210 -25.42 -12.68 4.47
CA ALA A 210 -26.54 -13.26 5.19
C ALA A 210 -27.88 -12.55 4.91
N ASP A 211 -27.84 -11.22 4.74
CA ASP A 211 -29.01 -10.41 4.37
C ASP A 211 -29.61 -10.80 3.01
N GLY A 212 -28.85 -11.45 2.12
CA GLY A 212 -29.32 -11.92 0.81
C GLY A 212 -29.82 -10.81 -0.12
N TRP A 213 -29.51 -9.55 0.20
CA TRP A 213 -30.08 -8.38 -0.48
C TRP A 213 -29.23 -7.89 -1.66
N ALA A 214 -27.91 -8.01 -1.59
CA ALA A 214 -27.01 -7.42 -2.57
C ALA A 214 -26.73 -8.35 -3.77
N ASP A 215 -26.48 -7.74 -4.93
CA ASP A 215 -26.01 -8.43 -6.14
C ASP A 215 -24.47 -8.44 -6.22
N ILE A 216 -23.83 -7.51 -5.51
CA ILE A 216 -22.39 -7.26 -5.50
C ILE A 216 -21.98 -6.69 -4.15
N LEU A 217 -20.79 -7.06 -3.68
CA LEU A 217 -20.17 -6.53 -2.48
C LEU A 217 -18.98 -5.65 -2.86
N VAL A 218 -18.83 -4.51 -2.19
CA VAL A 218 -17.75 -3.57 -2.41
C VAL A 218 -17.09 -3.28 -1.08
N LEU A 219 -15.79 -3.53 -1.01
CA LEU A 219 -14.96 -3.18 0.14
C LEU A 219 -14.15 -1.94 -0.24
N ILE A 220 -14.35 -0.82 0.45
CA ILE A 220 -13.66 0.43 0.13
C ILE A 220 -12.99 1.04 1.35
N ARG A 221 -11.82 1.64 1.10
CA ARG A 221 -11.08 2.46 2.07
C ARG A 221 -10.13 3.39 1.31
N GLY A 222 -9.84 4.56 1.88
CA GLY A 222 -8.89 5.51 1.29
C GLY A 222 -7.44 5.01 1.28
N GLY A 223 -6.53 5.86 0.81
CA GLY A 223 -5.07 5.63 0.92
C GLY A 223 -4.57 5.67 2.35
N GLY A 224 -3.38 5.12 2.59
CA GLY A 224 -2.69 5.21 3.88
C GLY A 224 -1.47 4.32 3.93
N SER A 225 -0.80 4.33 5.07
CA SER A 225 0.37 3.49 5.31
C SER A 225 0.01 1.99 5.35
N LEU A 226 1.02 1.12 5.30
CA LEU A 226 0.83 -0.33 5.49
C LEU A 226 0.16 -0.65 6.84
N GLU A 227 0.45 0.14 7.87
CA GLU A 227 -0.15 0.02 9.21
C GLU A 227 -1.65 0.34 9.16
N ASP A 228 -2.02 1.44 8.51
CA ASP A 228 -3.43 1.81 8.36
C ASP A 228 -4.23 0.80 7.51
N LEU A 229 -3.54 0.15 6.57
CA LEU A 229 -4.10 -0.86 5.67
C LEU A 229 -4.04 -2.28 6.24
N TRP A 230 -3.43 -2.48 7.41
CA TRP A 230 -3.12 -3.81 7.92
C TRP A 230 -4.36 -4.68 8.11
N ALA A 231 -5.49 -4.07 8.46
CA ALA A 231 -6.77 -4.76 8.61
C ALA A 231 -7.19 -5.56 7.36
N PHE A 232 -6.83 -5.07 6.17
CA PHE A 232 -7.11 -5.70 4.87
C PHE A 232 -6.08 -6.78 4.48
N ASN A 233 -5.00 -6.89 5.26
CA ASN A 233 -3.90 -7.83 5.10
C ASN A 233 -3.96 -8.96 6.13
N THR A 234 -5.17 -9.40 6.47
CA THR A 234 -5.39 -10.46 7.47
C THR A 234 -6.10 -11.67 6.88
N GLU A 235 -5.82 -12.84 7.45
CA GLU A 235 -6.42 -14.11 7.02
C GLU A 235 -7.95 -14.16 7.19
N PRO A 236 -8.56 -13.61 8.26
CA PRO A 236 -10.02 -13.53 8.37
C PRO A 236 -10.68 -12.74 7.24
N VAL A 237 -10.12 -11.59 6.86
CA VAL A 237 -10.65 -10.78 5.75
C VAL A 237 -10.50 -11.52 4.42
N ALA A 238 -9.33 -12.10 4.17
CA ALA A 238 -9.11 -12.93 2.98
C ALA A 238 -10.12 -14.08 2.90
N LYS A 239 -10.38 -14.77 4.00
CA LYS A 239 -11.35 -15.88 4.06
C LYS A 239 -12.79 -15.41 3.82
N ALA A 240 -13.20 -14.28 4.40
CA ALA A 240 -14.53 -13.73 4.19
C ALA A 240 -14.77 -13.36 2.72
N ILE A 241 -13.79 -12.71 2.08
CA ILE A 241 -13.86 -12.38 0.63
C ILE A 241 -13.87 -13.66 -0.19
N PHE A 242 -12.96 -14.60 0.09
CA PHE A 242 -12.85 -15.88 -0.62
C PHE A 242 -14.16 -16.70 -0.59
N ALA A 243 -14.83 -16.73 0.56
CA ALA A 243 -16.06 -17.49 0.78
C ALA A 243 -17.33 -16.77 0.30
N SER A 244 -17.23 -15.50 -0.11
CA SER A 244 -18.38 -14.73 -0.58
C SER A 244 -19.04 -15.44 -1.78
N PRO A 245 -20.38 -15.60 -1.79
CA PRO A 245 -21.11 -16.01 -2.98
C PRO A 245 -21.34 -14.85 -3.97
N LEU A 246 -21.19 -13.60 -3.51
CA LEU A 246 -21.33 -12.39 -4.32
C LEU A 246 -19.98 -12.03 -4.98
N PRO A 247 -19.99 -11.44 -6.19
CA PRO A 247 -18.79 -10.81 -6.72
C PRO A 247 -18.33 -9.70 -5.77
N VAL A 248 -17.03 -9.67 -5.47
CA VAL A 248 -16.41 -8.71 -4.56
C VAL A 248 -15.50 -7.76 -5.33
N VAL A 249 -15.75 -6.47 -5.19
CA VAL A 249 -14.86 -5.40 -5.67
C VAL A 249 -14.10 -4.84 -4.48
N SER A 250 -12.77 -4.83 -4.55
CA SER A 250 -11.92 -4.14 -3.58
C SER A 250 -11.47 -2.80 -4.16
N GLY A 251 -11.71 -1.72 -3.42
CA GLY A 251 -11.23 -0.37 -3.71
C GLY A 251 -10.51 0.20 -2.50
N VAL A 252 -9.51 -0.53 -2.02
CA VAL A 252 -8.72 -0.21 -0.82
C VAL A 252 -7.40 0.41 -1.27
N GLY A 253 -7.14 1.66 -0.89
CA GLY A 253 -5.85 2.32 -1.14
C GLY A 253 -5.74 3.07 -2.47
N HIS A 254 -4.49 3.27 -2.93
CA HIS A 254 -4.10 3.78 -4.25
C HIS A 254 -3.32 2.73 -5.07
N GLU A 255 -2.87 3.07 -6.29
CA GLU A 255 -2.22 2.13 -7.21
C GLU A 255 -1.04 1.35 -6.60
N VAL A 256 -0.27 1.99 -5.73
CA VAL A 256 0.91 1.42 -5.05
C VAL A 256 0.59 0.53 -3.84
N ASP A 257 -0.64 0.57 -3.33
CA ASP A 257 -1.04 -0.02 -2.05
C ASP A 257 -1.77 -1.36 -2.21
N THR A 258 -1.21 -2.34 -2.91
CA THR A 258 -1.92 -3.61 -3.15
C THR A 258 -2.01 -4.45 -1.87
N THR A 259 -3.23 -4.66 -1.37
CA THR A 259 -3.51 -5.45 -0.16
C THR A 259 -3.86 -6.92 -0.48
N ILE A 260 -3.86 -7.79 0.52
CA ILE A 260 -4.36 -9.17 0.37
C ILE A 260 -5.82 -9.16 -0.05
N ALA A 261 -6.66 -8.27 0.53
CA ALA A 261 -8.05 -8.11 0.12
C ALA A 261 -8.18 -7.84 -1.40
N ASP A 262 -7.32 -7.00 -1.95
CA ASP A 262 -7.30 -6.72 -3.40
C ASP A 262 -6.92 -7.94 -4.24
N LEU A 263 -6.00 -8.76 -3.75
CA LEU A 263 -5.56 -9.97 -4.46
C LEU A 263 -6.65 -11.05 -4.46
N VAL A 264 -7.37 -11.21 -3.35
CA VAL A 264 -8.45 -12.19 -3.20
C VAL A 264 -9.73 -11.75 -3.92
N ALA A 265 -10.01 -10.44 -3.97
CA ALA A 265 -11.21 -9.91 -4.61
C ALA A 265 -11.31 -10.30 -6.09
N ASP A 266 -12.55 -10.40 -6.57
CA ASP A 266 -12.84 -10.72 -7.97
C ASP A 266 -12.34 -9.61 -8.90
N VAL A 267 -12.53 -8.36 -8.49
CA VAL A 267 -12.01 -7.18 -9.19
C VAL A 267 -11.35 -6.22 -8.22
N ARG A 268 -10.12 -5.81 -8.56
CA ARG A 268 -9.41 -4.73 -7.87
C ARG A 268 -9.68 -3.41 -8.59
N ALA A 269 -10.07 -2.41 -7.82
CA ALA A 269 -10.13 -1.01 -8.20
C ALA A 269 -8.97 -0.26 -7.54
N ALA A 270 -8.36 0.65 -8.28
CA ALA A 270 -7.24 1.46 -7.79
C ALA A 270 -7.62 2.46 -6.69
N THR A 271 -8.90 2.85 -6.60
CA THR A 271 -9.43 3.81 -5.62
C THR A 271 -10.93 3.54 -5.37
N PRO A 272 -11.52 4.07 -4.28
CA PRO A 272 -12.99 4.02 -4.08
C PRO A 272 -13.78 4.61 -5.26
N THR A 273 -13.31 5.71 -5.85
CA THR A 273 -13.90 6.31 -7.05
C THR A 273 -13.85 5.36 -8.25
N HIS A 274 -12.71 4.71 -8.47
CA HIS A 274 -12.57 3.72 -9.54
C HIS A 274 -13.50 2.52 -9.31
N ALA A 275 -13.72 2.09 -8.06
CA ALA A 275 -14.67 1.02 -7.76
C ALA A 275 -16.08 1.38 -8.23
N ALA A 276 -16.55 2.61 -7.96
CA ALA A 276 -17.85 3.07 -8.45
C ALA A 276 -17.92 3.12 -10.00
N GLN A 277 -16.83 3.50 -10.67
CA GLN A 277 -16.77 3.54 -12.15
C GLN A 277 -16.82 2.14 -12.78
N LEU A 278 -16.23 1.14 -12.13
CA LEU A 278 -16.28 -0.25 -12.58
C LEU A 278 -17.68 -0.86 -12.42
N ILE A 279 -18.39 -0.46 -11.36
CA ILE A 279 -19.74 -0.94 -11.07
C ILE A 279 -20.78 -0.27 -11.97
N TRP A 280 -20.61 1.03 -12.26
CA TRP A 280 -21.54 1.79 -13.08
C TRP A 280 -20.85 2.52 -14.25
N PRO A 281 -21.19 2.18 -15.51
CA PRO A 281 -20.66 2.86 -16.69
C PRO A 281 -21.22 4.29 -16.84
N GLU A 282 -20.63 5.07 -17.73
CA GLU A 282 -21.12 6.41 -18.06
C GLU A 282 -22.51 6.36 -18.71
N ARG A 283 -23.37 7.32 -18.37
CA ARG A 283 -24.74 7.38 -18.89
C ARG A 283 -24.77 7.51 -20.42
N GLU A 284 -23.83 8.26 -20.99
CA GLU A 284 -23.71 8.41 -22.44
C GLU A 284 -23.41 7.09 -23.14
N ALA A 285 -22.55 6.25 -22.55
CA ALA A 285 -22.26 4.91 -23.07
C ALA A 285 -23.48 3.97 -23.01
N MET A 286 -24.46 4.25 -22.14
CA MET A 286 -25.72 3.48 -22.07
C MET A 286 -26.78 3.97 -23.07
N MET A 287 -26.73 5.24 -23.49
CA MET A 287 -27.70 5.82 -24.44
C MET A 287 -27.49 5.38 -25.89
N GLN A 288 -26.32 4.81 -26.23
CA GLN A 288 -26.00 4.35 -27.59
C GLN A 288 -26.27 2.86 -27.84
N VAL A 289 -26.86 2.14 -26.89
CA VAL A 289 -27.32 0.76 -27.12
C VAL A 289 -28.70 0.82 -27.78
N VAL A 290 -28.72 0.94 -29.12
CA VAL A 290 -29.92 0.82 -29.97
C VAL A 290 -30.09 -0.63 -30.41
#